data_AF-A0A933TFQ4-F1
#
_entry.id   AF-A0A933TFQ4-F1
#
_cell.length_a   1.000
_cell.length_b   1.000
_cell.length_c   1.000
_cell.angle_alpha   90.00
_cell.angle_beta   90.00
_cell.angle_gamma   90.00
#
_symmetry.space_group_name_H-M   'P 1'
#
loop_
_entity.id
_entity.type
_entity.pdbx_description
1 polymer ?
#
loop_
_entity_poly.entity_id
_entity_poly.type
_entity_poly.pdbx_seq_one_letter_code
_entity_poly.pdbx_strand_id
1 'polypeptide(L)'
;MIPALLAAFLAAECLAASPIKLAALEPAIPQDLRASFVLPAEAESRLAPGLPMGAALGPIIRVQAPAPPRASQVVKVDLPALFNRHLRTVEIFSRGQDTFTLGTQVDLKGDAYLAVQGQDWTEPYFFKIKSDMQARWRSTSGTVYLASIDGSIFRRKFNNKLVIRDEAADQLVYSRRLTDFFGSAAVRGETVAIGGKTYRVFFSYLVEDSRNPIVFDRSAYGLCLLYDESDDPGYHDFKNYPIAFSAVQGPAPAAFRLQDGQVLYFRLADEGRTLVVSD
;
A
#
# COMPACT_ATOMS: atom_id res chain seq x y z
N MET A 1 -9.11 -46.20 -46.59
CA MET A 1 -9.24 -44.95 -47.38
C MET A 1 -10.65 -44.43 -47.22
N ILE A 2 -10.85 -43.35 -46.47
CA ILE A 2 -12.16 -42.69 -46.29
C ILE A 2 -11.88 -41.18 -46.32
N PRO A 3 -12.40 -40.41 -47.30
CA PRO A 3 -12.20 -38.97 -47.36
C PRO A 3 -13.40 -38.13 -46.88
N ALA A 4 -13.08 -36.88 -46.53
CA ALA A 4 -13.84 -35.62 -46.65
C ALA A 4 -14.99 -35.34 -45.63
N LEU A 5 -14.97 -34.25 -44.84
CA LEU A 5 -15.17 -32.81 -45.15
C LEU A 5 -16.64 -32.48 -45.55
N LEU A 6 -17.31 -31.38 -45.15
CA LEU A 6 -16.99 -30.15 -44.37
C LEU A 6 -18.31 -29.42 -43.95
N ALA A 7 -18.26 -28.48 -42.98
CA ALA A 7 -19.16 -27.30 -42.74
C ALA A 7 -20.71 -27.41 -42.93
N ALA A 8 -21.57 -27.21 -41.91
CA ALA A 8 -21.86 -26.02 -41.08
C ALA A 8 -22.85 -24.99 -41.71
N PHE A 9 -24.00 -24.76 -41.04
CA PHE A 9 -24.86 -23.56 -41.19
C PHE A 9 -25.71 -23.31 -39.93
N LEU A 10 -25.97 -22.04 -39.59
CA LEU A 10 -26.90 -21.59 -38.52
C LEU A 10 -28.36 -21.61 -39.05
N ALA A 11 -29.46 -21.48 -38.29
CA ALA A 11 -29.75 -21.08 -36.90
C ALA A 11 -30.97 -21.90 -36.36
N ALA A 12 -31.79 -21.59 -35.32
CA ALA A 12 -32.00 -20.38 -34.51
C ALA A 12 -32.61 -20.66 -33.10
N GLU A 13 -33.20 -19.62 -32.51
CA GLU A 13 -33.82 -19.45 -31.18
C GLU A 13 -35.06 -20.34 -30.87
N CYS A 14 -35.23 -20.76 -29.61
CA CYS A 14 -36.26 -20.17 -28.72
C CYS A 14 -36.08 -20.56 -27.23
N LEU A 15 -36.58 -19.72 -26.31
CA LEU A 15 -36.42 -19.85 -24.86
C LEU A 15 -37.41 -20.82 -24.20
N ALA A 16 -36.96 -21.48 -23.12
CA ALA A 16 -37.82 -21.81 -21.97
C ALA A 16 -36.99 -21.75 -20.67
N ALA A 17 -37.24 -20.73 -19.84
CA ALA A 17 -36.51 -20.53 -18.58
C ALA A 17 -37.03 -21.43 -17.45
N SER A 18 -36.12 -21.97 -16.63
CA SER A 18 -36.44 -22.57 -15.33
C SER A 18 -35.94 -21.67 -14.20
N PRO A 19 -36.75 -21.39 -13.16
CA PRO A 19 -36.34 -20.51 -12.07
C PRO A 19 -35.41 -21.23 -11.09
N ILE A 20 -34.13 -20.88 -11.12
CA ILE A 20 -33.19 -21.28 -10.06
C ILE A 20 -33.51 -20.44 -8.81
N LYS A 21 -33.92 -21.10 -7.73
CA LYS A 21 -34.09 -20.47 -6.42
C LYS A 21 -32.73 -19.93 -5.94
N LEU A 22 -32.60 -18.62 -5.78
CA LEU A 22 -31.55 -18.05 -4.94
C LEU A 22 -31.83 -18.42 -3.49
N ALA A 23 -31.19 -19.48 -3.01
CA ALA A 23 -30.89 -19.60 -1.59
C ALA A 23 -29.81 -18.56 -1.25
N ALA A 24 -29.99 -17.81 -0.17
CA ALA A 24 -29.04 -16.79 0.25
C ALA A 24 -27.72 -17.44 0.69
N LEU A 25 -26.71 -17.36 -0.18
CA LEU A 25 -25.31 -17.59 0.18
C LEU A 25 -24.79 -16.34 0.89
N GLU A 26 -25.06 -16.25 2.20
CA GLU A 26 -24.21 -15.44 3.06
C GLU A 26 -22.79 -16.02 3.03
N PRO A 27 -21.76 -15.25 2.65
CA PRO A 27 -20.39 -15.73 2.74
C PRO A 27 -20.04 -15.85 4.23
N ALA A 28 -19.95 -17.10 4.71
CA ALA A 28 -19.44 -17.39 6.04
C ALA A 28 -17.99 -16.85 6.15
N ILE A 29 -17.83 -15.74 6.85
CA ILE A 29 -16.51 -15.19 7.19
C ILE A 29 -15.79 -16.24 8.05
N PRO A 30 -14.59 -16.71 7.66
CA PRO A 30 -13.81 -17.65 8.47
C PRO A 30 -13.61 -17.09 9.89
N GLN A 31 -14.03 -17.82 10.91
CA GLN A 31 -13.95 -17.38 12.31
C GLN A 31 -12.49 -17.22 12.77
N ASP A 32 -11.59 -17.92 12.11
CA ASP A 32 -10.13 -17.87 12.17
C ASP A 32 -9.54 -16.49 11.79
N LEU A 33 -10.28 -15.59 11.14
CA LEU A 33 -9.90 -14.18 10.98
C LEU A 33 -10.28 -13.27 12.18
N ARG A 34 -11.08 -13.76 13.14
CA ARG A 34 -11.45 -13.00 14.35
C ARG A 34 -10.52 -13.24 15.54
N ALA A 35 -9.64 -14.23 15.47
CA ALA A 35 -8.91 -14.74 16.64
C ALA A 35 -7.40 -14.94 16.37
N SER A 36 -6.68 -13.86 16.05
CA SER A 36 -5.24 -13.69 16.38
C SER A 36 -4.75 -12.28 16.00
N PHE A 37 -5.23 -11.25 16.69
CA PHE A 37 -4.52 -9.96 16.70
C PHE A 37 -3.40 -9.98 17.76
N VAL A 38 -2.48 -10.93 17.57
CA VAL A 38 -1.23 -10.99 18.34
C VAL A 38 -0.24 -10.10 17.59
N LEU A 39 0.03 -8.91 18.15
CA LEU A 39 1.21 -8.15 17.76
C LEU A 39 2.43 -9.08 17.91
N PRO A 40 3.32 -9.20 16.92
CA PRO A 40 4.43 -10.15 17.00
C PRO A 40 5.28 -9.83 18.22
N ALA A 41 5.30 -10.76 19.20
CA ALA A 41 5.97 -10.59 20.49
C ALA A 41 7.50 -10.50 20.37
N GLU A 42 8.04 -10.68 19.16
CA GLU A 42 9.47 -10.73 18.84
C GLU A 42 10.00 -9.43 18.22
N ALA A 43 9.24 -8.32 18.29
CA ALA A 43 9.71 -6.99 17.88
C ALA A 43 10.74 -6.36 18.86
N GLU A 44 11.13 -7.06 19.93
CA GLU A 44 12.15 -6.61 20.86
C GLU A 44 13.57 -7.09 20.45
N SER A 45 14.49 -6.12 20.36
CA SER A 45 15.94 -6.33 20.49
C SER A 45 16.72 -7.00 19.34
N ARG A 46 16.58 -6.50 18.09
CA ARG A 46 17.67 -6.56 17.06
C ARG A 46 17.73 -5.34 16.10
N LEU A 47 17.78 -4.12 16.64
CA LEU A 47 18.21 -2.96 15.83
C LEU A 47 19.73 -2.81 15.86
N ALA A 48 20.39 -3.20 14.78
CA ALA A 48 21.82 -2.98 14.58
C ALA A 48 22.12 -1.48 14.34
N PRO A 49 23.28 -0.97 14.78
CA PRO A 49 23.63 0.43 14.61
C PRO A 49 24.07 0.72 13.17
N GLY A 50 23.36 1.61 12.48
CA GLY A 50 23.82 2.24 11.24
C GLY A 50 22.90 2.04 10.04
N LEU A 51 21.97 2.99 9.84
CA LEU A 51 21.41 3.28 8.52
C LEU A 51 21.64 4.78 8.24
N PRO A 52 22.49 5.14 7.25
CA PRO A 52 22.63 6.52 6.83
C PRO A 52 21.35 6.99 6.12
N MET A 53 20.86 8.16 6.51
CA MET A 53 19.53 8.66 6.18
C MET A 53 19.51 9.36 4.82
N GLY A 54 18.61 8.94 3.92
CA GLY A 54 18.01 9.87 2.95
C GLY A 54 16.97 10.72 3.68
N ALA A 55 16.92 12.03 3.41
CA ALA A 55 15.93 12.91 4.04
C ALA A 55 14.48 12.48 3.68
N ALA A 56 13.49 12.54 4.57
CA ALA A 56 13.39 13.43 5.74
C ALA A 56 13.40 12.70 7.09
N LEU A 57 14.53 12.81 7.80
CA LEU A 57 14.61 12.54 9.24
C LEU A 57 15.03 13.83 9.93
N GLY A 58 14.03 14.66 10.25
CA GLY A 58 14.19 15.67 11.30
C GLY A 58 14.53 14.98 12.62
N PRO A 59 15.26 15.63 13.54
CA PRO A 59 15.57 15.01 14.82
C PRO A 59 14.28 14.63 15.54
N ILE A 60 14.17 13.37 15.99
CA ILE A 60 13.10 12.93 16.89
C ILE A 60 13.34 13.63 18.22
N ILE A 61 12.62 14.72 18.47
CA ILE A 61 12.75 15.49 19.71
C ILE A 61 11.91 14.77 20.76
N ARG A 62 12.56 13.98 21.63
CA ARG A 62 11.93 13.51 22.86
C ARG A 62 11.79 14.70 23.82
N VAL A 63 10.59 15.27 23.89
CA VAL A 63 10.30 16.42 24.76
C VAL A 63 10.16 15.93 26.21
N GLN A 64 11.02 16.43 27.11
CA GLN A 64 10.91 16.22 28.55
C GLN A 64 9.88 17.20 29.16
N ALA A 65 8.71 16.66 29.52
CA ALA A 65 7.63 17.31 30.28
C ALA A 65 7.00 18.57 29.62
N PRO A 66 5.72 18.88 29.91
CA PRO A 66 4.90 19.64 28.96
C PRO A 66 5.07 21.16 29.06
N ALA A 67 5.15 21.81 27.90
CA ALA A 67 4.70 23.19 27.74
C ALA A 67 3.18 23.27 28.00
N PRO A 68 2.66 24.39 28.53
CA PRO A 68 1.24 24.51 28.84
C PRO A 68 0.35 24.36 27.60
N PRO A 69 -0.84 23.76 27.72
CA PRO A 69 -1.68 23.43 26.57
C PRO A 69 -2.18 24.70 25.87
N ARG A 70 -1.75 24.87 24.61
CA ARG A 70 -2.69 25.37 23.59
C ARG A 70 -3.84 24.36 23.47
N ALA A 71 -4.97 24.80 22.94
CA ALA A 71 -6.07 23.88 22.60
C ALA A 71 -5.67 23.04 21.36
N SER A 72 -4.79 22.07 21.56
CA SER A 72 -4.33 21.17 20.51
C SER A 72 -5.45 20.23 20.07
N GLN A 73 -5.48 19.95 18.78
CA GLN A 73 -6.43 19.02 18.19
C GLN A 73 -5.93 17.59 18.43
N VAL A 74 -6.52 16.91 19.41
CA VAL A 74 -6.22 15.49 19.68
C VAL A 74 -7.06 14.58 18.79
N VAL A 75 -6.40 13.77 17.97
CA VAL A 75 -7.00 12.75 17.11
C VAL A 75 -6.63 11.36 17.62
N LYS A 76 -7.56 10.41 17.50
CA LYS A 76 -7.37 8.99 17.83
C LYS A 76 -7.54 8.15 16.57
N VAL A 77 -6.65 7.17 16.38
CA VAL A 77 -6.59 6.32 15.18
C VAL A 77 -6.50 4.85 15.59
N ASP A 78 -7.45 4.02 15.16
CA ASP A 78 -7.45 2.57 15.42
C ASP A 78 -6.46 1.87 14.48
N LEU A 79 -5.30 1.47 15.01
CA LEU A 79 -4.23 0.86 14.22
C LEU A 79 -4.62 -0.49 13.59
N PRO A 80 -5.35 -1.39 14.29
CA PRO A 80 -5.96 -2.57 13.69
C PRO A 80 -6.71 -2.33 12.38
N ALA A 81 -7.49 -1.24 12.27
CA ALA A 81 -8.22 -0.90 11.05
C ALA A 81 -7.33 -0.40 9.89
N LEU A 82 -6.08 -0.01 10.15
CA LEU A 82 -5.13 0.43 9.13
C LEU A 82 -4.29 -0.70 8.54
N PHE A 83 -4.15 -1.79 9.29
CA PHE A 83 -3.15 -2.82 9.04
C PHE A 83 -3.32 -3.45 7.66
N ASN A 84 -2.32 -3.25 6.79
CA ASN A 84 -2.30 -3.70 5.39
C ASN A 84 -3.48 -3.21 4.51
N ARG A 85 -4.25 -2.20 4.92
CA ARG A 85 -5.44 -1.73 4.20
C ARG A 85 -5.10 -1.21 2.79
N HIS A 86 -4.04 -0.41 2.69
CA HIS A 86 -3.44 0.13 1.46
C HIS A 86 -2.68 -0.89 0.61
N LEU A 87 -2.39 -2.08 1.14
CA LEU A 87 -1.77 -3.18 0.39
C LEU A 87 -2.80 -4.07 -0.30
N ARG A 88 -4.00 -4.20 0.28
CA ARG A 88 -5.00 -5.20 -0.11
C ARG A 88 -6.17 -4.66 -0.95
N THR A 89 -6.27 -3.35 -1.17
CA THR A 89 -7.53 -2.74 -1.69
C THR A 89 -7.36 -1.65 -2.76
N VAL A 90 -6.23 -1.58 -3.46
CA VAL A 90 -5.95 -0.46 -4.38
C VAL A 90 -6.48 -0.72 -5.79
N GLU A 91 -5.91 -1.69 -6.52
CA GLU A 91 -6.27 -1.97 -7.91
C GLU A 91 -6.34 -3.48 -8.16
N ILE A 92 -7.11 -3.89 -9.17
CA ILE A 92 -7.13 -5.28 -9.65
C ILE A 92 -6.96 -5.25 -11.17
N PHE A 93 -6.16 -6.16 -11.72
CA PHE A 93 -6.19 -6.48 -13.14
C PHE A 93 -6.25 -8.00 -13.34
N SER A 94 -6.94 -8.42 -14.40
CA SER A 94 -7.14 -9.82 -14.75
C SER A 94 -6.84 -10.05 -16.22
N ARG A 95 -6.25 -11.21 -16.55
CA ARG A 95 -6.04 -11.66 -17.92
C ARG A 95 -6.19 -13.18 -18.00
N GLY A 96 -7.19 -13.65 -18.73
CA GLY A 96 -7.51 -15.07 -18.80
C GLY A 96 -7.88 -15.61 -17.42
N GLN A 97 -7.08 -16.55 -16.90
CA GLN A 97 -7.24 -17.10 -15.54
C GLN A 97 -6.43 -16.34 -14.48
N ASP A 98 -5.48 -15.48 -14.89
CA ASP A 98 -4.65 -14.73 -13.96
C ASP A 98 -5.40 -13.53 -13.40
N THR A 99 -5.43 -13.36 -12.08
CA THR A 99 -5.92 -12.15 -11.41
C THR A 99 -4.90 -11.69 -10.37
N PHE A 100 -4.60 -10.40 -10.40
CA PHE A 100 -3.65 -9.75 -9.49
C PHE A 100 -4.27 -8.52 -8.83
N THR A 101 -4.11 -8.43 -7.51
CA THR A 101 -4.27 -7.19 -6.77
C THR A 101 -2.95 -6.43 -6.81
N LEU A 102 -2.99 -5.15 -7.14
CA LEU A 102 -1.86 -4.24 -7.00
C LEU A 102 -2.10 -3.30 -5.82
N GLY A 103 -1.01 -2.89 -5.18
CA GLY A 103 -1.00 -1.91 -4.09
C GLY A 103 0.27 -1.09 -4.05
N THR A 104 0.33 -0.12 -3.16
CA THR A 104 1.54 0.67 -2.89
C THR A 104 2.02 0.39 -1.48
N GLN A 105 3.33 0.25 -1.30
CA GLN A 105 3.99 0.23 0.01
C GLN A 105 4.98 1.38 0.08
N VAL A 106 5.07 2.05 1.23
CA VAL A 106 6.14 3.02 1.53
C VAL A 106 6.90 2.50 2.74
N ASP A 107 8.21 2.31 2.64
CA ASP A 107 9.01 1.80 3.74
C ASP A 107 9.45 2.90 4.72
N LEU A 108 10.14 2.51 5.80
CA LEU A 108 10.62 3.45 6.81
C LEU A 108 11.81 4.32 6.35
N LYS A 109 12.40 4.02 5.18
CA LYS A 109 13.40 4.87 4.51
C LYS A 109 12.71 5.92 3.61
N GLY A 110 11.39 5.85 3.43
CA GLY A 110 10.60 6.70 2.54
C GLY A 110 10.59 6.21 1.08
N ASP A 111 11.16 5.05 0.79
CA ASP A 111 11.13 4.45 -0.53
C ASP A 111 9.74 3.87 -0.83
N ALA A 112 9.27 4.00 -2.07
CA ALA A 112 8.00 3.47 -2.51
C ALA A 112 8.14 2.20 -3.37
N TYR A 113 7.20 1.28 -3.21
CA TYR A 113 7.21 -0.04 -3.84
C TYR A 113 5.83 -0.38 -4.40
N LEU A 114 5.84 -1.02 -5.58
CA LEU A 114 4.69 -1.69 -6.15
C LEU A 114 4.52 -3.03 -5.41
N ALA A 115 3.38 -3.21 -4.75
CA ALA A 115 2.93 -4.48 -4.22
C ALA A 115 2.15 -5.22 -5.31
N VAL A 116 2.47 -6.49 -5.55
CA VAL A 116 1.74 -7.37 -6.48
C VAL A 116 1.33 -8.64 -5.74
N GLN A 117 0.04 -8.92 -5.63
CA GLN A 117 -0.47 -10.16 -5.05
C GLN A 117 -1.31 -10.93 -6.07
N GLY A 118 -0.84 -12.10 -6.48
CA GLY A 118 -1.64 -13.05 -7.24
C GLY A 118 -2.71 -13.71 -6.37
N GLN A 119 -3.80 -14.16 -6.98
CA GLN A 119 -4.94 -14.79 -6.29
C GLN A 119 -4.55 -15.94 -5.34
N ASP A 120 -3.58 -16.78 -5.74
CA ASP A 120 -3.13 -17.94 -4.97
C ASP A 120 -1.94 -17.63 -4.04
N TRP A 121 -1.49 -16.37 -3.95
CA TRP A 121 -0.28 -16.00 -3.21
C TRP A 121 -0.59 -15.63 -1.76
N THR A 122 0.10 -16.30 -0.83
CA THR A 122 0.02 -16.00 0.60
C THR A 122 0.54 -14.60 0.95
N GLU A 123 1.53 -14.10 0.19
CA GLU A 123 2.10 -12.76 0.37
C GLU A 123 2.28 -12.03 -0.98
N PRO A 124 2.17 -10.69 -1.00
CA PRO A 124 2.57 -9.88 -2.14
C PRO A 124 4.09 -9.89 -2.39
N TYR A 125 4.48 -9.74 -3.65
CA TYR A 125 5.84 -9.39 -4.08
C TYR A 125 6.01 -7.87 -4.15
N PHE A 126 7.20 -7.39 -3.78
CA PHE A 126 7.55 -5.98 -3.83
C PHE A 126 8.57 -5.66 -4.91
N PHE A 127 8.35 -4.54 -5.59
CA PHE A 127 9.26 -4.00 -6.58
C PHE A 127 9.42 -2.50 -6.35
N LYS A 128 10.66 -2.06 -6.14
CA LYS A 128 10.96 -0.64 -5.86
C LYS A 128 10.57 0.23 -7.06
N ILE A 129 9.73 1.23 -6.83
CA ILE A 129 9.27 2.17 -7.85
C ILE A 129 10.39 3.19 -8.10
N LYS A 130 10.97 3.11 -9.30
CA LYS A 130 12.03 4.01 -9.78
C LYS A 130 11.95 4.14 -11.31
N SER A 131 12.61 5.13 -11.90
CA SER A 131 12.49 5.41 -13.34
C SER A 131 12.99 4.28 -14.24
N ASP A 132 13.89 3.42 -13.75
CA ASP A 132 14.43 2.24 -14.42
C ASP A 132 13.83 0.92 -13.89
N MET A 133 12.63 0.96 -13.29
CA MET A 133 11.94 -0.25 -12.82
C MET A 133 11.67 -1.22 -13.98
N GLN A 134 12.09 -2.47 -13.79
CA GLN A 134 11.90 -3.61 -14.71
C GLN A 134 11.46 -4.83 -13.91
N ALA A 135 10.30 -4.71 -13.27
CA ALA A 135 9.76 -5.66 -12.31
C ALA A 135 9.12 -6.85 -13.02
N ARG A 136 9.59 -8.07 -12.72
CA ARG A 136 9.10 -9.30 -13.36
C ARG A 136 8.49 -10.25 -12.34
N TRP A 137 7.37 -10.86 -12.70
CA TRP A 137 6.79 -12.00 -11.98
C TRP A 137 6.15 -12.98 -12.95
N ARG A 138 5.91 -14.20 -12.47
CA ARG A 138 5.22 -15.27 -13.22
C ARG A 138 3.91 -15.61 -12.52
N SER A 139 2.83 -15.75 -13.27
CA SER A 139 1.54 -16.22 -12.74
C SER A 139 1.50 -17.73 -12.53
N THR A 140 0.45 -18.21 -11.84
CA THR A 140 0.16 -19.64 -11.67
C THR A 140 -0.02 -20.34 -13.03
N SER A 141 -0.54 -19.66 -14.05
CA SER A 141 -0.66 -20.19 -15.42
C SER A 141 0.65 -20.22 -16.21
N GLY A 142 1.74 -19.66 -15.66
CA GLY A 142 3.06 -19.63 -16.28
C GLY A 142 3.37 -18.39 -17.11
N THR A 143 2.40 -17.50 -17.32
CA THR A 143 2.59 -16.21 -18.02
C THR A 143 3.57 -15.32 -17.26
N VAL A 144 4.52 -14.70 -17.96
CA VAL A 144 5.49 -13.77 -17.37
C VAL A 144 5.03 -12.34 -17.63
N TYR A 145 4.90 -11.56 -16.57
CA TYR A 145 4.51 -10.16 -16.61
C TYR A 145 5.71 -9.27 -16.31
N LEU A 146 5.82 -8.18 -17.07
CA LEU A 146 6.81 -7.12 -16.90
C LEU A 146 6.10 -5.82 -16.55
N ALA A 147 6.32 -5.30 -15.34
CA ALA A 147 5.96 -3.94 -14.98
C ALA A 147 7.16 -2.99 -15.13
N SER A 148 6.91 -1.83 -15.71
CA SER A 148 7.88 -0.75 -15.85
C SER A 148 7.22 0.61 -15.70
N ILE A 149 8.04 1.65 -15.55
CA ILE A 149 7.56 3.04 -15.55
C ILE A 149 7.73 3.61 -16.96
N ASP A 150 6.62 3.81 -17.66
CA ASP A 150 6.56 4.59 -18.89
C ASP A 150 6.65 6.08 -18.51
N GLY A 151 7.86 6.61 -18.54
CA GLY A 151 8.20 7.99 -18.20
C GLY A 151 8.79 8.73 -19.40
N SER A 152 8.08 9.75 -19.88
CA SER A 152 8.60 10.59 -20.97
C SER A 152 9.68 11.56 -20.47
N ILE A 153 10.91 11.42 -20.98
CA ILE A 153 12.04 12.32 -20.66
C ILE A 153 11.76 13.81 -20.93
N PHE A 154 10.86 14.11 -21.86
CA PHE A 154 10.42 15.49 -22.19
C PHE A 154 9.24 15.98 -21.33
N ARG A 155 8.58 15.10 -20.56
CA ARG A 155 7.41 15.42 -19.72
C ARG A 155 7.60 14.96 -18.28
N ARG A 156 8.82 15.08 -17.75
CA ARG A 156 9.32 14.59 -16.44
C ARG A 156 8.42 14.79 -15.20
N LYS A 157 7.44 15.72 -15.24
CA LYS A 157 6.48 15.96 -14.14
C LYS A 157 5.05 15.45 -14.37
N PHE A 158 4.66 15.08 -15.60
CA PHE A 158 3.23 15.03 -15.97
C PHE A 158 2.72 13.72 -16.55
N ASN A 159 3.57 12.79 -16.98
CA ASN A 159 3.15 11.48 -17.49
C ASN A 159 4.17 10.40 -17.14
N ASN A 160 4.18 9.98 -15.88
CA ASN A 160 4.80 8.73 -15.45
C ASN A 160 3.67 7.71 -15.23
N LYS A 161 3.64 6.64 -16.03
CA LYS A 161 2.65 5.57 -15.91
C LYS A 161 3.31 4.29 -15.41
N LEU A 162 2.65 3.63 -14.46
CA LEU A 162 2.84 2.20 -14.25
C LEU A 162 2.21 1.47 -15.45
N VAL A 163 3.04 0.79 -16.22
CA VAL A 163 2.58 -0.09 -17.31
C VAL A 163 2.96 -1.54 -16.98
N ILE A 164 2.05 -2.47 -17.22
CA ILE A 164 2.28 -3.91 -17.10
C ILE A 164 2.01 -4.54 -18.46
N ARG A 165 2.94 -5.36 -18.92
CA ARG A 165 2.86 -6.11 -20.17
C ARG A 165 2.99 -7.61 -19.88
N ASP A 166 2.38 -8.42 -20.72
CA ASP A 166 2.84 -9.80 -20.95
C ASP A 166 4.16 -9.71 -21.73
N GLU A 167 5.23 -10.25 -21.15
CA GLU A 167 6.59 -10.13 -21.70
C GLU A 167 6.78 -10.96 -22.97
N ALA A 168 6.04 -12.06 -23.16
CA ALA A 168 6.16 -12.91 -24.34
C ALA A 168 5.38 -12.37 -25.55
N ALA A 169 4.22 -11.74 -25.30
CA ALA A 169 3.37 -11.17 -26.37
C ALA A 169 3.62 -9.67 -26.63
N ASP A 170 4.45 -9.00 -25.82
CA ASP A 170 4.57 -7.53 -25.70
C ASP A 170 3.22 -6.80 -25.60
N GLN A 171 2.21 -7.47 -25.04
CA GLN A 171 0.86 -6.94 -24.96
C GLN A 171 0.67 -6.18 -23.65
N LEU A 172 0.30 -4.91 -23.73
CA LEU A 172 -0.12 -4.10 -22.58
C LEU A 172 -1.39 -4.69 -21.93
N VAL A 173 -1.31 -5.01 -20.64
CA VAL A 173 -2.43 -5.55 -19.84
C VAL A 173 -2.94 -4.58 -18.77
N TYR A 174 -2.10 -3.64 -18.35
CA TYR A 174 -2.45 -2.61 -17.38
C TYR A 174 -1.68 -1.33 -17.66
N SER A 175 -2.31 -0.16 -17.48
CA SER A 175 -1.68 1.16 -17.62
C SER A 175 -2.41 2.17 -16.74
N ARG A 176 -1.73 2.70 -15.71
CA ARG A 176 -2.27 3.76 -14.84
C ARG A 176 -1.20 4.82 -14.56
N ARG A 177 -1.59 6.09 -14.39
CA ARG A 177 -0.63 7.12 -13.95
C ARG A 177 -0.18 6.82 -12.51
N LEU A 178 1.08 7.10 -12.20
CA LEU A 178 1.58 6.92 -10.83
C LEU A 178 0.82 7.81 -9.84
N THR A 179 0.50 9.06 -10.20
CA THR A 179 -0.35 9.97 -9.40
C THR A 179 -1.65 9.28 -8.97
N ASP A 180 -2.35 8.69 -9.93
CA ASP A 180 -3.67 8.09 -9.72
C ASP A 180 -3.56 6.75 -8.97
N PHE A 181 -2.41 6.07 -9.05
CA PHE A 181 -2.11 4.81 -8.34
C PHE A 181 -1.74 5.04 -6.86
N PHE A 182 -0.88 6.02 -6.60
CA PHE A 182 -0.62 6.47 -5.22
C PHE A 182 -1.88 7.11 -4.62
N GLY A 183 -2.67 7.85 -5.41
CA GLY A 183 -3.94 8.42 -4.99
C GLY A 183 -4.99 7.38 -4.60
N SER A 184 -5.11 6.26 -5.33
CA SER A 184 -6.01 5.18 -4.87
C SER A 184 -5.51 4.51 -3.59
N ALA A 185 -4.20 4.42 -3.35
CA ALA A 185 -3.68 4.00 -2.04
C ALA A 185 -3.97 5.04 -0.96
N ALA A 186 -3.79 6.33 -1.25
CA ALA A 186 -4.06 7.47 -0.36
C ALA A 186 -5.49 7.43 0.21
N VAL A 187 -6.48 7.18 -0.65
CA VAL A 187 -7.90 7.12 -0.29
C VAL A 187 -8.22 5.95 0.66
N ARG A 188 -7.39 4.90 0.72
CA ARG A 188 -7.55 3.77 1.65
C ARG A 188 -6.99 4.01 3.05
N GLY A 189 -6.20 5.06 3.25
CA GLY A 189 -5.69 5.46 4.55
C GLY A 189 -6.74 6.17 5.39
N GLU A 190 -6.58 6.14 6.70
CA GLU A 190 -7.50 6.84 7.59
C GLU A 190 -7.25 8.33 7.54
N THR A 191 -8.32 9.10 7.32
CA THR A 191 -8.25 10.56 7.23
C THR A 191 -8.15 11.14 8.63
N VAL A 192 -7.10 11.91 8.90
CA VAL A 192 -6.95 12.65 10.17
C VAL A 192 -6.74 14.13 9.89
N ALA A 193 -7.48 14.98 10.58
CA ALA A 193 -7.29 16.43 10.54
C ALA A 193 -6.57 16.87 11.82
N ILE A 194 -5.37 17.44 11.70
CA ILE A 194 -4.51 17.81 12.83
C ILE A 194 -3.83 19.16 12.52
N GLY A 195 -3.98 20.13 13.43
CA GLY A 195 -3.42 21.48 13.25
C GLY A 195 -3.84 22.16 11.95
N GLY A 196 -5.10 21.98 11.53
CA GLY A 196 -5.65 22.56 10.30
C GLY A 196 -5.28 21.85 8.99
N LYS A 197 -4.49 20.76 9.03
CA LYS A 197 -4.11 19.98 7.85
C LYS A 197 -4.73 18.58 7.86
N THR A 198 -5.04 18.07 6.67
CA THR A 198 -5.57 16.71 6.48
C THR A 198 -4.47 15.77 6.02
N TYR A 199 -4.23 14.72 6.80
CA TYR A 199 -3.29 13.64 6.51
C TYR A 199 -4.02 12.32 6.26
N ARG A 200 -3.35 11.39 5.59
CA ARG A 200 -3.76 9.98 5.53
C ARG A 200 -2.77 9.12 6.31
N VAL A 201 -3.28 8.35 7.27
CA VAL A 201 -2.47 7.45 8.10
C VAL A 201 -2.48 6.04 7.54
N PHE A 202 -1.29 5.46 7.42
CA PHE A 202 -1.07 4.08 7.00
C PHE A 202 -0.21 3.34 8.01
N PHE A 203 -0.44 2.05 8.15
CA PHE A 203 0.55 1.13 8.70
C PHE A 203 1.51 0.72 7.59
N SER A 204 2.80 0.54 7.87
CA SER A 204 3.77 0.18 6.85
C SER A 204 4.96 -0.61 7.39
N TYR A 205 5.30 -1.68 6.67
CA TYR A 205 6.46 -2.50 6.92
C TYR A 205 7.72 -1.92 6.26
N LEU A 206 8.87 -2.13 6.88
CA LEU A 206 10.14 -2.11 6.18
C LEU A 206 10.19 -3.29 5.20
N VAL A 207 11.01 -3.18 4.16
CA VAL A 207 11.21 -4.25 3.20
C VAL A 207 12.66 -4.70 3.14
N GLU A 208 12.86 -5.99 2.95
CA GLU A 208 14.17 -6.63 2.83
C GLU A 208 14.65 -6.59 1.37
N ASP A 209 15.62 -5.72 1.09
CA ASP A 209 16.27 -5.58 -0.22
C ASP A 209 17.28 -6.70 -0.54
N SER A 210 17.52 -7.62 0.40
CA SER A 210 18.40 -8.79 0.25
C SER A 210 17.78 -9.94 -0.56
N ARG A 211 16.48 -9.90 -0.83
CA ARG A 211 15.72 -10.93 -1.57
C ARG A 211 15.19 -10.36 -2.90
N ASN A 212 15.04 -11.23 -3.90
CA ASN A 212 14.44 -10.88 -5.19
C ASN A 212 13.35 -11.91 -5.55
N PRO A 213 12.05 -11.53 -5.60
CA PRO A 213 11.52 -10.19 -5.33
C PRO A 213 11.74 -9.74 -3.87
N ILE A 214 11.62 -8.44 -3.65
CA ILE A 214 11.66 -7.83 -2.32
C ILE A 214 10.42 -8.28 -1.55
N VAL A 215 10.55 -8.41 -0.23
CA VAL A 215 9.52 -8.89 0.71
C VAL A 215 9.57 -8.11 2.02
N PHE A 216 8.55 -8.22 2.86
CA PHE A 216 8.51 -7.51 4.14
C PHE A 216 9.53 -8.02 5.15
N ASP A 217 10.14 -7.10 5.90
CA ASP A 217 10.66 -7.40 7.23
C ASP A 217 9.48 -7.35 8.21
N ARG A 218 8.98 -8.53 8.63
CA ARG A 218 7.84 -8.61 9.56
C ARG A 218 8.17 -8.09 10.97
N SER A 219 9.45 -7.92 11.32
CA SER A 219 9.91 -7.41 12.61
C SER A 219 10.03 -5.88 12.66
N ALA A 220 10.19 -5.23 11.50
CA ALA A 220 10.37 -3.79 11.40
C ALA A 220 9.19 -3.11 10.68
N TYR A 221 8.45 -2.28 11.41
CA TYR A 221 7.30 -1.55 10.88
C TYR A 221 7.10 -0.20 11.56
N GLY A 222 6.18 0.59 11.00
CA GLY A 222 5.85 1.91 11.48
C GLY A 222 4.56 2.43 10.87
N LEU A 223 4.36 3.72 11.04
CA LEU A 223 3.26 4.49 10.52
C LEU A 223 3.80 5.39 9.41
N CYS A 224 3.04 5.60 8.35
CA CYS A 224 3.35 6.61 7.35
C CYS A 224 2.20 7.62 7.34
N LEU A 225 2.52 8.90 7.49
CA LEU A 225 1.59 9.98 7.14
C LEU A 225 1.86 10.39 5.70
N LEU A 226 0.79 10.39 4.91
CA LEU A 226 0.76 10.98 3.58
C LEU A 226 0.05 12.33 3.66
N TYR A 227 0.72 13.39 3.24
CA TYR A 227 0.12 14.70 3.02
C TYR A 227 0.09 14.98 1.52
N ASP A 228 -1.01 15.52 1.01
CA ASP A 228 -1.15 15.92 -0.38
C ASP A 228 -0.99 17.46 -0.45
N GLU A 229 0.12 17.93 -1.02
CA GLU A 229 0.42 19.38 -1.15
C GLU A 229 -0.17 20.00 -2.42
N SER A 230 -1.18 19.36 -3.02
CA SER A 230 -1.67 19.75 -4.34
C SER A 230 -2.75 20.81 -4.28
N ASP A 231 -2.43 21.97 -4.85
CA ASP A 231 -3.38 23.08 -5.03
C ASP A 231 -4.41 22.80 -6.15
N ASP A 232 -4.06 21.95 -7.13
CA ASP A 232 -4.83 21.71 -8.36
C ASP A 232 -5.40 20.28 -8.46
N PRO A 233 -6.67 20.11 -8.91
CA PRO A 233 -7.27 18.79 -9.09
C PRO A 233 -6.62 18.01 -10.24
N GLY A 234 -5.95 16.90 -9.91
CA GLY A 234 -5.36 15.96 -10.86
C GLY A 234 -3.84 16.03 -10.99
N TYR A 235 -3.18 16.93 -10.26
CA TYR A 235 -1.80 16.77 -9.85
C TYR A 235 -1.77 16.28 -8.39
N HIS A 236 -0.76 15.48 -8.03
CA HIS A 236 -0.59 14.94 -6.68
C HIS A 236 0.88 15.03 -6.27
N ASP A 237 1.24 15.98 -5.39
CA ASP A 237 2.55 16.07 -4.73
C ASP A 237 2.45 15.53 -3.30
N PHE A 238 2.57 14.20 -3.19
CA PHE A 238 2.49 13.51 -1.92
C PHE A 238 3.80 13.63 -1.11
N LYS A 239 3.73 14.16 0.11
CA LYS A 239 4.80 14.07 1.10
C LYS A 239 4.57 12.90 2.05
N ASN A 240 5.60 12.07 2.22
CA ASN A 240 5.63 10.95 3.16
C ASN A 240 6.38 11.36 4.43
N TYR A 241 5.80 11.06 5.59
CA TYR A 241 6.44 11.18 6.89
C TYR A 241 6.43 9.81 7.59
N PRO A 242 7.53 9.02 7.50
CA PRO A 242 7.64 7.74 8.16
C PRO A 242 7.93 7.92 9.66
N ILE A 243 7.20 7.17 10.48
CA ILE A 243 7.23 7.18 11.95
C ILE A 243 7.46 5.73 12.39
N ALA A 244 8.68 5.41 12.85
CA ALA A 244 8.98 4.06 13.36
C ALA A 244 8.07 3.72 14.55
N PHE A 245 7.50 2.52 14.60
CA PHE A 245 6.53 2.16 15.65
C PHE A 245 7.14 2.22 17.06
N SER A 246 8.41 1.81 17.19
CA SER A 246 9.19 1.90 18.42
C SER A 246 9.41 3.33 18.94
N ALA A 247 9.24 4.36 18.11
CA ALA A 247 9.28 5.75 18.56
C ALA A 247 8.03 6.14 19.36
N VAL A 248 6.86 5.58 19.03
CA VAL A 248 5.57 5.97 19.63
C VAL A 248 5.15 5.10 20.82
N GLN A 249 5.85 3.98 21.07
CA GLN A 249 5.67 3.10 22.24
C GLN A 249 6.25 3.67 23.56
N GLY A 250 6.93 4.81 23.52
CA GLY A 250 7.56 5.40 24.71
C GLY A 250 6.55 5.97 25.73
N PRO A 251 6.96 6.13 27.01
CA PRO A 251 6.09 6.69 28.05
C PRO A 251 5.73 8.17 27.86
N ALA A 252 6.46 8.88 26.98
CA ALA A 252 6.23 10.25 26.59
C ALA A 252 5.93 10.33 25.08
N PRO A 253 5.08 11.26 24.61
CA PRO A 253 4.83 11.46 23.19
C PRO A 253 6.12 11.77 22.42
N ALA A 254 6.28 11.16 21.25
CA ALA A 254 7.37 11.46 20.33
C ALA A 254 6.99 12.62 19.43
N ALA A 255 7.80 13.68 19.41
CA ALA A 255 7.59 14.84 18.55
C ALA A 255 8.31 14.69 17.21
N PHE A 256 7.58 14.90 16.12
CA PHE A 256 8.09 14.91 14.75
C PHE A 256 7.83 16.28 14.13
N ARG A 257 8.90 16.92 13.61
CA ARG A 257 8.80 18.17 12.87
C ARG A 257 8.62 17.88 11.37
N LEU A 258 7.55 18.42 10.79
CA LEU A 258 7.24 18.34 9.36
C LEU A 258 8.04 19.38 8.57
N GLN A 259 8.00 19.32 7.23
CA GLN A 259 8.83 20.17 6.37
C GLN A 259 8.51 21.67 6.46
N ASP A 260 7.26 22.01 6.79
CA ASP A 260 6.77 23.38 7.01
C ASP A 260 7.08 23.92 8.42
N GLY A 261 7.65 23.10 9.30
CA GLY A 261 7.93 23.45 10.69
C GLY A 261 6.80 23.12 11.68
N GLN A 262 5.64 22.61 11.23
CA GLN A 262 4.63 22.05 12.14
C GLN A 262 5.27 20.93 12.96
N VAL A 263 4.95 20.86 14.26
CA VAL A 263 5.36 19.74 15.12
C VAL A 263 4.12 18.95 15.45
N LEU A 264 4.17 17.64 15.20
CA LEU A 264 3.12 16.70 15.59
C LEU A 264 3.66 15.75 16.66
N TYR A 265 2.85 15.47 17.66
CA TYR A 265 3.15 14.58 18.79
C TYR A 265 2.39 13.28 18.63
N PHE A 266 3.09 12.15 18.76
CA PHE A 266 2.53 10.82 18.58
C PHE A 266 2.76 9.98 19.82
N ARG A 267 1.71 9.34 20.30
CA ARG A 267 1.78 8.37 21.41
C ARG A 267 0.89 7.18 21.10
N LEU A 268 1.41 5.98 21.29
CA LEU A 268 0.59 4.79 21.40
C LEU A 268 -0.13 4.85 22.76
N ALA A 269 -1.46 4.73 22.73
CA ALA A 269 -2.25 4.64 23.95
C ALA A 269 -1.94 3.33 24.70
N ASP A 270 -2.23 3.30 26.00
CA ASP A 270 -1.75 2.25 26.91
C ASP A 270 -2.30 0.86 26.58
N GLU A 271 -3.42 0.77 25.85
CA GLU A 271 -3.98 -0.47 25.28
C GLU A 271 -3.23 -1.01 24.04
N GLY A 272 -2.21 -0.31 23.54
CA GLY A 272 -1.36 -0.74 22.42
C GLY A 272 -2.01 -0.72 21.04
N ARG A 273 -3.27 -0.24 20.92
CA ARG A 273 -4.09 -0.32 19.68
C ARG A 273 -4.48 1.03 19.09
N THR A 274 -4.59 2.07 19.92
CA THR A 274 -4.92 3.41 19.45
C THR A 274 -3.67 4.26 19.35
N LEU A 275 -3.43 4.89 18.19
CA LEU A 275 -2.49 5.99 18.08
C LEU A 275 -3.21 7.30 18.44
N VAL A 276 -2.63 8.04 19.38
CA VAL A 276 -3.02 9.41 19.72
C VAL A 276 -2.08 10.36 19.00
N VAL A 277 -2.63 11.34 18.30
CA VAL A 277 -1.88 12.40 17.60
C VAL A 277 -2.37 13.77 18.03
N SER A 278 -1.47 14.73 18.24
CA SER A 278 -1.80 16.14 18.50
C SER A 278 -0.77 17.10 17.89
N ASP A 279 -1.12 18.38 17.80
CA ASP A 279 -0.23 19.51 17.44
C ASP A 279 0.28 20.31 18.66
#